data_AF-A0A0P6VY18-F1
#
_entry.id   AF-A0A0P6VY18-F1
#
_cell.length_a   1.000
_cell.length_b   1.000
_cell.length_c   1.000
_cell.angle_alpha   90.00
_cell.angle_beta   90.00
_cell.angle_gamma   90.00
#
_symmetry.space_group_name_H-M   'P 1'
#
loop_
_entity.id
_entity.type
_entity.pdbx_description
1 polymer ?
#
loop_
_entity_poly.entity_id
_entity_poly.type
_entity_poly.pdbx_seq_one_letter_code
_entity_poly.pdbx_strand_id
1 'polypeptide(L)'
;MFTITIAESKDKFEKIKHDLEDNIQRALDEESDWYPIFDSIMNETNKNFTEVRGFAYSFHPQPLQIIIKTSLKKGKEGKEKVAVIEEYAQSVTEIKRIEMGLEKIPYTIIIRDKKHDILYSKTYK
;
A
#
# COMPACT_ATOMS: atom_id res chain seq x y z
N MET A 1 -11.40 46.86 -10.08
CA MET A 1 -12.56 46.15 -10.61
C MET A 1 -12.02 45.01 -11.48
N PHE A 2 -12.09 43.75 -11.04
CA PHE A 2 -11.67 42.61 -11.86
C PHE A 2 -12.93 41.96 -12.43
N THR A 3 -13.24 42.24 -13.69
CA THR A 3 -14.27 41.53 -14.45
C THR A 3 -13.63 40.31 -15.07
N ILE A 4 -13.77 39.15 -14.43
CA ILE A 4 -13.47 37.87 -15.08
C ILE A 4 -14.65 37.59 -16.01
N THR A 5 -14.37 37.37 -17.29
CA THR A 5 -15.42 37.04 -18.25
C THR A 5 -15.86 35.58 -18.08
N ILE A 6 -17.12 35.28 -18.44
CA ILE A 6 -17.68 33.92 -18.35
C ILE A 6 -16.85 32.92 -19.18
N ALA A 7 -16.25 33.37 -20.29
CA ALA A 7 -15.34 32.57 -21.11
C ALA A 7 -14.05 32.18 -20.37
N GLU A 8 -13.37 33.15 -19.72
CA GLU A 8 -12.16 32.88 -18.93
C GLU A 8 -12.43 31.96 -17.73
N SER A 9 -13.64 32.00 -17.19
CA SER A 9 -14.06 31.09 -16.10
C SER A 9 -14.27 29.67 -16.61
N LYS A 10 -14.80 29.51 -17.82
CA LYS A 10 -15.03 28.21 -18.46
C LYS A 10 -13.71 27.53 -18.83
N ASP A 11 -12.76 28.26 -19.41
CA ASP A 11 -11.45 27.72 -19.78
C ASP A 11 -10.64 27.27 -18.55
N LYS A 12 -10.72 28.02 -17.44
CA LYS A 12 -10.10 27.61 -16.16
C LYS A 12 -10.73 26.34 -15.60
N PHE A 13 -12.05 26.20 -15.68
CA PHE A 13 -12.74 25.02 -15.19
C PHE A 13 -12.38 23.77 -16.00
N GLU A 14 -12.36 23.85 -17.33
CA GLU A 14 -11.96 22.73 -18.18
C GLU A 14 -10.52 22.30 -17.92
N LYS A 15 -9.60 23.26 -17.68
CA LYS A 15 -8.23 22.93 -17.29
C LYS A 15 -8.17 22.20 -15.95
N ILE A 16 -8.88 22.69 -14.92
CA ILE A 16 -8.92 22.02 -13.61
C ILE A 16 -9.48 20.60 -13.73
N LYS A 17 -10.51 20.42 -14.56
CA LYS A 17 -11.11 19.11 -14.81
C LYS A 17 -10.11 18.15 -15.47
N HIS A 18 -9.41 18.60 -16.51
CA HIS A 18 -8.38 17.80 -17.18
C HIS A 18 -7.24 17.44 -16.22
N ASP A 19 -6.73 18.40 -15.44
CA ASP A 19 -5.68 18.17 -14.45
C ASP A 19 -6.14 17.15 -13.39
N LEU A 20 -7.43 17.15 -13.03
CA LEU A 20 -8.01 16.17 -12.10
C LEU A 20 -8.12 14.78 -12.73
N GLU A 21 -8.60 14.69 -13.97
CA GLU A 21 -8.70 13.43 -14.72
C GLU A 21 -7.33 12.77 -14.91
N ASP A 22 -6.31 13.54 -15.30
CA ASP A 22 -4.92 13.06 -15.42
C ASP A 22 -4.38 12.55 -14.08
N ASN A 23 -4.64 13.27 -12.99
CA ASN A 23 -4.20 12.85 -11.65
C ASN A 23 -4.91 11.58 -11.17
N ILE A 24 -6.19 11.43 -11.48
CA ILE A 24 -6.94 10.19 -11.21
C ILE A 24 -6.36 9.04 -12.02
N GLN A 25 -6.08 9.24 -13.31
CA GLN A 25 -5.51 8.19 -14.16
C GLN A 25 -4.13 7.75 -13.65
N ARG A 26 -3.24 8.69 -13.31
CA ARG A 26 -1.92 8.35 -12.73
C ARG A 26 -2.05 7.58 -11.42
N ALA A 27 -3.00 7.96 -10.56
CA ALA A 27 -3.22 7.22 -9.32
C ALA A 27 -3.70 5.79 -9.60
N LEU A 28 -4.61 5.60 -10.56
CA LEU A 28 -5.09 4.27 -10.97
C LEU A 28 -3.98 3.41 -11.59
N ASP A 29 -3.09 4.02 -12.39
CA ASP A 29 -1.94 3.34 -12.98
C ASP A 29 -0.95 2.91 -11.89
N GLU A 30 -0.65 3.80 -10.94
CA GLU A 30 0.16 3.45 -9.75
C GLU A 30 -0.49 2.31 -8.96
N GLU A 31 -1.81 2.30 -8.77
CA GLU A 31 -2.49 1.19 -8.10
C GLU A 31 -2.35 -0.12 -8.89
N SER A 32 -2.52 -0.07 -10.22
CA SER A 32 -2.40 -1.21 -11.14
C SER A 32 -1.03 -1.89 -11.04
N ASP A 33 0.04 -1.11 -10.97
CA ASP A 33 1.41 -1.62 -10.93
C ASP A 33 1.75 -2.37 -9.63
N TRP A 34 1.03 -2.11 -8.54
CA TRP A 34 1.26 -2.79 -7.26
C TRP A 34 0.52 -4.13 -7.11
N TYR A 35 -0.50 -4.42 -7.92
CA TYR A 35 -1.27 -5.66 -7.80
C TYR A 35 -0.41 -6.93 -7.87
N PRO A 36 0.55 -7.09 -8.82
CA PRO A 36 1.39 -8.28 -8.87
C PRO A 36 2.29 -8.42 -7.63
N ILE A 37 2.64 -7.30 -7.00
CA ILE A 37 3.42 -7.27 -5.75
C ILE A 37 2.55 -7.76 -4.60
N PHE A 38 1.31 -7.27 -4.49
CA PHE A 38 0.34 -7.69 -3.49
C PHE A 38 0.03 -9.19 -3.58
N ASP A 39 -0.20 -9.70 -4.79
CA ASP A 39 -0.43 -11.13 -5.02
C ASP A 39 0.79 -11.96 -4.59
N SER A 40 1.99 -11.49 -4.89
CA SER A 40 3.23 -12.16 -4.48
C SER A 40 3.36 -12.21 -2.95
N ILE A 41 3.16 -11.09 -2.27
CA ILE A 41 3.21 -11.04 -0.79
C ILE A 41 2.16 -11.96 -0.20
N MET A 42 0.91 -11.89 -0.68
CA MET A 42 -0.18 -12.71 -0.18
C MET A 42 0.13 -14.20 -0.34
N ASN A 43 0.56 -14.63 -1.53
CA ASN A 43 0.84 -16.03 -1.81
C ASN A 43 2.04 -16.53 -1.00
N GLU A 44 3.14 -15.80 -1.00
CA GLU A 44 4.37 -16.23 -0.32
C GLU A 44 4.20 -16.25 1.21
N THR A 45 3.55 -15.25 1.79
CA THR A 45 3.31 -15.24 3.26
C THR A 45 2.32 -16.31 3.69
N ASN A 46 1.25 -16.56 2.92
CA ASN A 46 0.27 -17.61 3.24
C ASN A 46 0.88 -19.02 3.13
N LYS A 47 1.77 -19.26 2.17
CA LYS A 47 2.50 -20.55 2.04
C LYS A 47 3.46 -20.80 3.20
N ASN A 48 4.19 -19.78 3.65
CA ASN A 48 5.29 -19.94 4.59
C ASN A 48 4.88 -19.78 6.07
N PHE A 49 3.71 -19.18 6.34
CA PHE A 49 3.28 -18.89 7.71
C PHE A 49 1.83 -19.32 7.96
N THR A 50 1.66 -20.39 8.73
CA THR A 50 0.33 -20.93 9.11
C THR A 50 -0.52 -19.95 9.91
N GLU A 51 0.12 -18.96 10.53
CA GLU A 51 -0.52 -17.93 11.33
C GLU A 51 -1.14 -16.83 10.49
N VAL A 52 -0.73 -16.66 9.23
CA VAL A 52 -1.32 -15.71 8.28
C VAL A 52 -2.69 -16.21 7.87
N ARG A 53 -3.69 -15.34 7.95
CA ARG A 53 -5.10 -15.65 7.69
C ARG A 53 -5.72 -14.79 6.60
N GLY A 54 -5.03 -13.73 6.20
CA GLY A 54 -5.50 -12.88 5.13
C GLY A 54 -4.56 -11.73 4.85
N PHE A 55 -4.91 -11.01 3.80
CA PHE A 55 -4.16 -9.89 3.26
C PHE A 55 -5.12 -8.75 2.95
N ALA A 56 -4.63 -7.53 3.04
CA ALA A 56 -5.30 -6.32 2.57
C ALA A 56 -4.25 -5.27 2.24
N TYR A 57 -4.65 -4.25 1.49
CA TYR A 57 -3.81 -3.09 1.21
C TYR A 57 -4.65 -1.82 1.26
N SER A 58 -4.00 -0.68 1.37
CA SER A 58 -4.64 0.63 1.23
C SER A 58 -3.66 1.67 0.71
N PHE A 59 -4.00 2.35 -0.37
CA PHE A 59 -3.22 3.50 -0.86
C PHE A 59 -3.46 4.76 -0.02
N HIS A 60 -4.48 4.74 0.86
CA HIS A 60 -4.87 5.87 1.69
C HIS A 60 -5.04 5.46 3.17
N PRO A 61 -4.41 6.17 4.13
CA PRO A 61 -3.51 7.31 3.92
C PRO A 61 -2.19 6.87 3.28
N GLN A 62 -1.54 7.79 2.55
CA GLN A 62 -0.16 7.58 2.10
C GLN A 62 0.80 7.54 3.31
N PRO A 63 1.91 6.78 3.23
CA PRO A 63 2.32 5.91 2.12
C PRO A 63 1.45 4.64 2.04
N LEU A 64 1.52 3.93 0.90
CA LEU A 64 0.81 2.66 0.67
C LEU A 64 0.94 1.72 1.87
N GLN A 65 -0.17 1.15 2.32
CA GLN A 65 -0.22 0.22 3.44
C GLN A 65 -0.40 -1.20 2.91
N ILE A 66 0.50 -2.10 3.31
CA ILE A 66 0.43 -3.55 3.12
C ILE A 66 0.04 -4.15 4.46
N ILE A 67 -1.12 -4.80 4.53
CA ILE A 67 -1.72 -5.25 5.79
C ILE A 67 -1.81 -6.78 5.79
N ILE A 68 -1.01 -7.41 6.65
CA ILE A 68 -0.99 -8.86 6.86
C ILE A 68 -1.83 -9.18 8.10
N LYS A 69 -2.89 -9.95 7.90
CA LYS A 69 -3.82 -10.36 8.98
C LYS A 69 -3.38 -11.71 9.52
N THR A 70 -3.16 -11.79 10.83
CA THR A 70 -2.64 -13.00 11.47
C THR A 70 -3.52 -13.48 12.61
N SER A 71 -3.26 -14.71 13.04
CA SER A 71 -3.83 -15.33 14.23
C SER A 71 -2.96 -15.17 15.48
N LEU A 72 -1.86 -14.41 15.38
CA LEU A 72 -0.91 -14.17 16.46
C LEU A 72 -1.54 -13.32 17.57
N LYS A 73 -0.99 -13.44 18.78
CA LYS A 73 -1.38 -12.64 19.95
C LYS A 73 -0.21 -11.78 20.41
N LYS A 74 -0.51 -10.68 21.11
CA LYS A 74 0.50 -9.90 21.84
C LYS A 74 1.21 -10.80 22.87
N GLY A 75 2.54 -10.75 22.88
CA GLY A 75 3.37 -11.59 23.74
C GLY A 75 4.77 -11.79 23.14
N LYS A 76 5.69 -12.42 23.87
CA LYS A 76 7.08 -12.61 23.42
C LYS A 76 7.16 -13.47 22.15
N GLU A 77 6.53 -14.65 22.16
CA GLU A 77 6.46 -15.55 20.99
C GLU A 77 5.80 -14.86 19.79
N GLY A 78 4.73 -14.09 20.03
CA GLY A 78 4.05 -13.32 18.99
C GLY A 78 4.97 -12.27 18.36
N LYS A 79 5.78 -11.57 19.15
CA LYS A 79 6.73 -10.57 18.65
C LYS A 79 7.83 -11.20 17.78
N GLU A 80 8.36 -12.34 18.18
CA GLU A 80 9.38 -13.07 17.42
C GLU A 80 8.82 -13.50 16.06
N LYS A 81 7.63 -14.11 16.03
CA LYS A 81 6.97 -14.51 14.78
C LYS A 81 6.59 -13.33 13.89
N VAL A 82 6.11 -12.24 14.49
CA VAL A 82 5.79 -10.99 13.77
C VAL A 82 7.03 -10.46 13.06
N ALA A 83 8.21 -10.46 13.71
CA ALA A 83 9.45 -10.01 13.10
C ALA A 83 9.84 -10.86 11.87
N VAL A 84 9.72 -12.19 11.97
CA VAL A 84 10.04 -13.09 10.85
C VAL A 84 9.08 -12.91 9.67
N ILE A 85 7.77 -12.82 9.94
CA ILE A 85 6.76 -12.56 8.89
C ILE A 85 7.05 -11.24 8.19
N GLU A 86 7.44 -10.24 8.96
CA GLU A 86 7.69 -8.91 8.46
C GLU A 86 8.93 -8.83 7.57
N GLU A 87 10.06 -9.37 8.03
CA GLU A 87 11.30 -9.44 7.26
C GLU A 87 11.10 -10.18 5.94
N TYR A 88 10.32 -11.27 5.98
CA TYR A 88 9.97 -12.03 4.79
C TYR A 88 9.08 -11.24 3.83
N ALA A 89 8.01 -10.61 4.32
CA ALA A 89 7.12 -9.80 3.52
C ALA A 89 7.85 -8.59 2.89
N GLN A 90 8.75 -7.95 3.65
CA GLN A 90 9.62 -6.89 3.16
C GLN A 90 10.50 -7.41 2.02
N SER A 91 11.16 -8.57 2.20
CA SER A 91 12.03 -9.15 1.19
C SER A 91 11.28 -9.45 -0.12
N VAL A 92 10.08 -10.05 -0.03
CA VAL A 92 9.23 -10.29 -1.21
C VAL A 92 8.84 -8.97 -1.88
N THR A 93 8.49 -7.96 -1.08
CA THR A 93 8.13 -6.62 -1.58
C THR A 93 9.29 -5.98 -2.33
N GLU A 94 10.50 -5.97 -1.76
CA GLU A 94 11.67 -5.35 -2.37
C GLU A 94 12.08 -6.04 -3.68
N ILE A 95 12.11 -7.38 -3.70
CA ILE A 95 12.42 -8.14 -4.92
C ILE A 95 11.43 -7.78 -6.04
N LYS A 96 10.13 -7.81 -5.73
CA LYS A 96 9.08 -7.53 -6.72
C LYS A 96 9.06 -6.08 -7.17
N ARG A 97 9.33 -5.12 -6.29
CA ARG A 97 9.44 -3.71 -6.64
C ARG A 97 10.60 -3.44 -7.59
N ILE A 98 11.74 -4.09 -7.39
CA ILE A 98 12.90 -3.98 -8.31
C ILE A 98 12.55 -4.59 -9.67
N GLU A 99 11.95 -5.79 -9.70
CA GLU A 99 11.51 -6.44 -10.94
C GLU A 99 10.53 -5.57 -11.76
N MET A 100 9.73 -4.75 -11.08
CA MET A 100 8.72 -3.88 -11.69
C MET A 100 9.16 -2.43 -11.86
N GLY A 101 10.38 -2.06 -11.46
CA GLY A 101 10.87 -0.68 -11.57
C GLY A 101 10.20 0.33 -10.62
N LEU A 102 9.59 -0.11 -9.52
CA LEU A 102 8.85 0.72 -8.55
C LEU A 102 9.68 1.13 -7.31
N GLU A 103 11.00 1.16 -7.44
CA GLU A 103 11.99 1.25 -6.34
C GLU A 103 11.83 2.47 -5.41
N LYS A 104 11.12 3.52 -5.84
CA LYS A 104 11.04 4.82 -5.13
C LYS A 104 9.74 5.09 -4.37
N ILE A 105 8.76 4.20 -4.43
CA ILE A 105 7.45 4.39 -3.80
C ILE A 105 7.47 3.88 -2.34
N PRO A 106 7.34 4.77 -1.33
CA PRO A 106 7.32 4.36 0.06
C PRO A 106 6.08 3.52 0.39
N TYR A 107 6.23 2.58 1.32
CA TYR A 107 5.14 1.73 1.80
C TYR A 107 5.28 1.41 3.28
N THR A 108 4.20 0.97 3.92
CA THR A 108 4.16 0.56 5.32
C THR A 108 3.67 -0.88 5.41
N ILE A 109 4.44 -1.75 6.06
CA ILE A 109 3.96 -3.09 6.43
C ILE A 109 3.30 -3.00 7.81
N ILE A 110 2.05 -3.46 7.89
CA ILE A 110 1.26 -3.53 9.10
C ILE A 110 0.85 -4.99 9.35
N ILE A 111 1.20 -5.52 10.52
CA ILE A 111 0.77 -6.86 10.93
C ILE A 111 -0.27 -6.72 12.03
N ARG A 112 -1.45 -7.33 11.83
CA ARG A 112 -2.58 -7.27 12.77
C ARG A 112 -2.96 -8.64 13.30
N ASP A 113 -3.55 -8.66 14.49
CA ASP A 113 -4.17 -9.87 15.06
C ASP A 113 -5.63 -10.05 14.59
N LYS A 114 -6.29 -11.09 15.13
CA LYS A 114 -7.70 -11.40 14.85
C LYS A 114 -8.68 -10.32 15.31
N LYS A 115 -8.30 -9.51 16.30
CA LYS A 115 -9.11 -8.39 16.83
C LYS A 115 -8.82 -7.08 16.09
N HIS A 116 -7.99 -7.13 15.05
CA HIS A 116 -7.49 -5.99 14.29
C HIS A 116 -6.54 -5.07 15.08
N ASP A 117 -6.02 -5.52 16.22
CA ASP A 117 -4.98 -4.80 16.93
C ASP A 117 -3.68 -4.85 16.12
N ILE A 118 -3.01 -3.71 16.01
CA ILE A 118 -1.69 -3.62 15.38
C ILE A 118 -0.68 -4.29 16.29
N LEU A 119 -0.04 -5.34 15.79
CA LEU A 119 1.09 -6.02 16.43
C LEU A 119 2.42 -5.41 15.98
N TYR A 120 2.47 -4.91 14.75
CA TYR A 120 3.63 -4.26 14.15
C TYR A 120 3.24 -3.27 13.07
N SER A 121 4.04 -2.21 12.93
CA SER A 121 3.95 -1.25 11.84
C SER A 121 5.33 -0.65 11.59
N LYS A 122 5.80 -0.69 10.34
CA LYS A 122 7.03 0.00 9.93
C LYS A 122 6.92 0.49 8.50
N THR A 123 7.42 1.69 8.28
CA THR A 123 7.46 2.35 6.97
C THR A 123 8.84 2.18 6.34
N TYR A 124 8.82 1.80 5.08
CA TYR A 124 9.96 1.65 4.17
C TYR A 124 9.94 2.77 3.14
N LYS A 125 11.12 3.28 2.81
CA LYS A 125 11.32 4.41 1.88
C LYS A 125 12.02 3.92 0.64
#